data_AF-A0A432IYF0-F1
#
_entry.id   AF-A0A432IYF0-F1
#
_cell.length_a   1.000
_cell.length_b   1.000
_cell.length_c   1.000
_cell.angle_alpha   90.00
_cell.angle_beta   90.00
_cell.angle_gamma   90.00
#
_symmetry.space_group_name_H-M   'P 1'
#
loop_
_entity.id
_entity.type
_entity.pdbx_description
1 polymer ?
#
loop_
_entity_poly.entity_id
_entity_poly.type
_entity_poly.pdbx_seq_one_letter_code
_entity_poly.pdbx_strand_id
1 'polypeptide(L)'
;MIKKLLLTFSFIVLATIAFNGTTYMSQAGEKITVSEELANTLNILKNLYNEGVITEEEFSSAKSMLLDPVSTSGKKTKKNLTAAERKRLKEAEENKLKAQKMLLREEAKAEREKIKQASLGEKERIKQASLEEQKRNKAERAAKKAEKKRLKAEWKKACSKDPESKACEEGKPIADKASKKVKKSLLKIKKKLGELKN
;
A
#
# COMPACT_ATOMS: atom_id res chain seq x y z
N MET A 1 21.35 -7.24 -10.71
CA MET A 1 20.43 -6.32 -10.01
C MET A 1 20.09 -6.78 -8.58
N ILE A 2 20.10 -8.09 -8.30
CA ILE A 2 19.86 -8.67 -6.97
C ILE A 2 20.81 -8.16 -5.88
N LYS A 3 22.10 -7.97 -6.18
CA LYS A 3 23.10 -7.44 -5.21
C LYS A 3 22.75 -6.04 -4.68
N LYS A 4 22.18 -5.17 -5.52
CA LYS A 4 21.71 -3.83 -5.11
C LYS A 4 20.42 -3.91 -4.26
N LEU A 5 19.59 -4.93 -4.50
CA LEU A 5 18.37 -5.18 -3.74
C LEU A 5 18.68 -5.76 -2.34
N LEU A 6 19.70 -6.62 -2.23
CA LEU A 6 20.16 -7.16 -0.95
C LEU A 6 20.85 -6.08 -0.09
N LEU A 7 21.66 -5.22 -0.70
CA LEU A 7 22.34 -4.13 0.00
C LEU A 7 21.35 -3.11 0.57
N THR A 8 20.27 -2.82 -0.18
CA THR A 8 19.21 -1.91 0.27
C THR A 8 18.35 -2.55 1.36
N PHE A 9 18.04 -3.84 1.27
CA PHE A 9 17.35 -4.56 2.35
C PHE A 9 18.18 -4.63 3.64
N SER A 10 19.49 -4.89 3.53
CA SER A 10 20.43 -4.88 4.66
C SER A 10 20.46 -3.50 5.35
N PHE A 11 20.53 -2.42 4.56
CA PHE A 11 20.51 -1.06 5.10
C PHE A 11 19.18 -0.71 5.78
N ILE A 12 18.05 -1.18 5.24
CA ILE A 12 16.73 -0.98 5.87
C ILE A 12 16.67 -1.73 7.20
N VAL A 13 17.13 -2.98 7.29
CA VAL A 13 17.14 -3.74 8.55
C VAL A 13 18.06 -3.08 9.59
N LEU A 14 19.26 -2.65 9.20
CA LEU A 14 20.17 -1.92 10.09
C LEU A 14 19.58 -0.60 10.58
N ALA A 15 18.96 0.18 9.69
CA ALA A 15 18.27 1.41 10.06
C ALA A 15 17.06 1.14 10.96
N THR A 16 16.34 0.03 10.75
CA THR A 16 15.20 -0.35 11.58
C THR A 16 15.66 -0.74 12.98
N ILE A 17 16.78 -1.45 13.13
CA ILE A 17 17.37 -1.79 14.44
C ILE A 17 17.93 -0.53 15.12
N ALA A 18 18.60 0.35 14.39
CA ALA A 18 19.13 1.60 14.92
C ALA A 18 18.03 2.61 15.31
N PHE A 19 16.89 2.61 14.61
CA PHE A 19 15.80 3.56 14.83
C PHE A 19 14.67 3.01 15.74
N ASN A 20 14.47 1.68 15.81
CA ASN A 20 13.46 1.04 16.67
C ASN A 20 14.04 0.28 17.87
N GLY A 21 15.37 0.24 18.05
CA GLY A 21 16.05 -0.39 19.19
C GLY A 21 16.00 0.38 20.52
N THR A 22 15.10 1.35 20.69
CA THR A 22 14.82 1.95 22.01
C THR A 22 13.33 1.98 22.38
N THR A 23 12.49 1.13 21.75
CA THR A 23 11.14 0.85 22.29
C THR A 23 11.17 -0.11 23.49
N TYR A 24 12.24 -0.04 24.30
CA TYR A 24 12.28 -0.44 25.70
C TYR A 24 13.08 0.61 26.47
N MET A 25 12.53 1.83 26.57
CA MET A 25 12.85 2.67 27.71
C MET A 25 12.28 1.97 28.94
N SER A 26 13.16 1.29 29.66
CA SER A 26 13.20 1.19 31.11
C SER A 26 11.86 1.42 31.81
N GLN A 27 11.07 0.35 31.93
CA GLN A 27 10.24 0.21 33.11
C GLN A 27 11.21 0.09 34.30
N ALA A 28 11.19 1.13 35.12
CA ALA A 28 11.71 1.21 36.48
C ALA A 28 12.57 0.03 36.99
N GLY A 29 13.88 0.27 37.13
CA GLY A 29 14.57 -0.15 38.35
C GLY A 29 15.13 -1.57 38.45
N GLU A 30 15.50 -2.25 37.36
CA GLU A 30 16.17 -3.56 37.46
C GLU A 30 17.52 -3.57 36.74
N LYS A 31 18.59 -3.63 37.54
CA LYS A 31 19.98 -3.70 37.12
C LYS A 31 20.34 -5.16 36.80
N ILE A 32 19.76 -5.76 35.76
CA ILE A 32 20.09 -7.13 35.34
C ILE A 32 19.99 -7.22 33.80
N THR A 33 20.92 -7.98 33.19
CA THR A 33 21.00 -8.46 31.78
C THR A 33 21.83 -7.72 30.70
N VAL A 34 22.62 -6.70 31.03
CA VAL A 34 23.54 -6.08 30.02
C VAL A 34 24.56 -7.07 29.41
N SER A 35 24.91 -8.15 30.12
CA SER A 35 25.93 -9.12 29.65
C SER A 35 25.44 -10.12 28.60
N GLU A 36 24.18 -10.55 28.68
CA GLU A 36 23.64 -11.60 27.80
C GLU A 36 23.29 -11.03 26.41
N GLU A 37 22.74 -9.81 26.38
CA GLU A 37 22.47 -9.09 25.14
C GLU A 37 23.76 -8.71 24.40
N LEU A 38 24.82 -8.33 25.13
CA LEU A 38 26.12 -8.04 24.55
C LEU A 38 26.72 -9.30 23.89
N ALA A 39 26.66 -10.44 24.58
CA ALA A 39 27.16 -11.72 24.07
C ALA A 39 26.38 -12.18 22.83
N ASN A 40 25.06 -12.02 22.83
CA ASN A 40 24.21 -12.36 21.69
C ASN A 40 24.51 -11.47 20.48
N THR A 41 24.65 -10.16 20.70
CA THR A 41 25.00 -9.20 19.64
C THR A 41 26.38 -9.50 19.04
N LEU A 42 27.37 -9.83 19.87
CA LEU A 42 28.72 -10.17 19.43
C LEU A 42 28.75 -11.52 18.66
N ASN A 43 27.89 -12.47 19.02
CA ASN A 43 27.72 -13.73 18.31
C ASN A 43 27.10 -13.51 16.91
N ILE A 44 26.05 -12.70 16.81
CA ILE A 44 25.43 -12.33 15.53
C ILE A 44 26.47 -11.67 14.60
N LEU A 45 27.25 -10.72 15.13
CA LEU A 45 28.34 -10.09 14.39
C LEU A 45 29.38 -11.08 13.87
N LYS A 46 29.75 -12.08 14.68
CA LYS A 46 30.70 -13.12 14.29
C LYS A 46 30.15 -14.01 13.17
N ASN A 47 28.86 -14.34 13.21
CA ASN A 47 28.22 -15.15 12.16
C ASN A 47 28.16 -14.36 10.84
N LEU A 48 27.80 -13.08 10.88
CA LEU A 48 27.79 -12.21 9.69
C LEU A 48 29.18 -12.06 9.06
N TYR A 49 30.24 -12.01 9.87
CA TYR A 49 31.61 -11.99 9.38
C TYR A 49 32.01 -13.32 8.72
N ASN A 50 31.71 -14.45 9.36
CA ASN A 50 31.99 -15.78 8.81
C ASN A 50 31.22 -16.08 7.52
N GLU A 51 30.00 -15.55 7.39
CA GLU A 51 29.16 -15.64 6.19
C GLU A 51 29.61 -14.67 5.07
N GLY A 52 30.62 -13.83 5.32
CA GLY A 52 31.13 -12.85 4.37
C GLY A 52 30.16 -11.71 4.07
N VAL A 53 29.16 -11.50 4.95
CA VAL A 53 28.16 -10.43 4.82
C VAL A 53 28.75 -9.07 5.18
N ILE A 54 29.70 -9.05 6.13
CA ILE A 54 30.44 -7.86 6.56
C ILE A 54 31.94 -8.09 6.37
N THR A 55 32.68 -6.99 6.14
CA THR A 55 34.14 -7.01 6.02
C THR A 55 34.82 -6.98 7.39
N GLU A 56 36.11 -7.30 7.45
CA GLU A 56 36.90 -7.26 8.69
C GLU A 56 36.91 -5.86 9.33
N GLU A 57 36.92 -4.82 8.51
CA GLU A 57 36.85 -3.42 8.95
C GLU A 57 35.52 -3.11 9.64
N GLU A 58 34.41 -3.57 9.07
CA GLU A 58 33.06 -3.39 9.61
C GLU A 58 32.86 -4.19 10.90
N PHE A 59 33.38 -5.42 10.96
CA PHE A 59 33.34 -6.25 12.16
C PHE A 59 34.15 -5.62 13.30
N SER A 60 35.36 -5.14 13.03
CA SER A 60 36.23 -4.51 14.04
C SER A 60 35.63 -3.19 14.55
N SER A 61 35.09 -2.36 13.65
CA SER A 61 34.41 -1.11 13.99
C SER A 61 33.20 -1.36 14.90
N ALA A 62 32.29 -2.25 14.50
CA ALA A 62 31.10 -2.58 15.29
C ALA A 62 31.45 -3.24 16.63
N LYS A 63 32.48 -4.10 16.66
CA LYS A 63 32.98 -4.69 17.91
C LYS A 63 33.55 -3.62 18.86
N SER A 64 34.30 -2.65 18.34
CA SER A 64 34.83 -1.54 19.15
C SER A 64 33.73 -0.64 19.70
N MET A 65 32.69 -0.34 18.92
CA MET A 65 31.54 0.45 19.39
C MET A 65 30.73 -0.27 20.48
N LEU A 66 30.72 -1.60 20.45
CA LEU A 66 30.02 -2.45 21.42
C LEU A 66 30.81 -2.61 22.72
N LEU A 67 32.14 -2.74 22.63
CA LEU A 67 33.02 -3.01 23.78
C LEU A 67 33.54 -1.74 24.45
N ASP A 68 33.80 -0.70 23.67
CA ASP A 68 34.23 0.60 24.17
C ASP A 68 33.02 1.54 24.09
N PRO A 69 32.31 1.81 25.20
CA PRO A 69 31.39 2.93 25.21
C PRO A 69 32.22 4.16 24.92
N VAL A 70 32.08 4.73 23.71
CA VAL A 70 32.76 5.94 23.27
C VAL A 70 32.56 6.98 24.36
N SER A 71 33.59 7.18 25.17
CA SER A 71 33.68 8.33 26.04
C SER A 71 33.73 9.52 25.10
N THR A 72 32.56 10.11 24.84
CA THR A 72 32.40 11.41 24.22
C THR A 72 32.93 12.53 25.14
N SER A 73 34.02 12.27 25.87
CA SER A 73 34.90 13.31 26.36
C SER A 73 35.90 13.64 25.25
N GLY A 74 35.38 14.16 24.14
CA GLY A 74 36.19 15.03 23.30
C GLY A 74 36.79 16.06 24.23
N LYS A 75 38.10 16.01 24.43
CA LYS A 75 38.87 16.98 25.20
C LYS A 75 38.66 18.32 24.52
N LYS A 76 37.59 19.03 24.90
CA LYS A 76 37.32 20.40 24.49
C LYS A 76 38.47 21.20 25.08
N THR A 77 39.49 21.47 24.26
CA THR A 77 40.33 22.64 24.43
C THR A 77 39.37 23.82 24.48
N LYS A 78 38.99 24.23 25.70
CA LYS A 78 38.29 25.48 25.96
C LYS A 78 39.25 26.60 25.54
N LYS A 79 39.25 26.93 24.24
CA LYS A 79 39.72 28.22 23.77
C LYS A 79 38.80 29.22 24.48
N ASN A 80 39.35 30.00 25.40
CA ASN A 80 38.58 30.98 26.18
C ASN A 80 38.15 32.13 25.25
N LEU A 81 37.14 31.86 24.42
CA LEU A 81 36.50 32.84 23.54
C LEU A 81 35.90 33.95 24.39
N THR A 82 36.25 35.18 24.03
CA THR A 82 35.71 36.39 24.67
C THR A 82 34.19 36.48 24.48
N ALA A 83 33.49 37.18 25.37
CA ALA A 83 32.03 37.32 25.31
C ALA A 83 31.54 37.87 23.96
N ALA A 84 32.34 38.74 23.32
CA ALA A 84 32.08 39.28 22.00
C ALA A 84 32.16 38.24 20.87
N GLU A 85 33.17 37.35 20.89
CA GLU A 85 33.31 36.28 19.89
C GLU A 85 32.18 35.26 20.00
N ARG A 86 31.74 34.93 21.22
CA ARG A 86 30.58 34.03 21.43
C ARG A 86 29.29 34.62 20.89
N LYS A 87 29.09 35.93 21.00
CA LYS A 87 27.91 36.61 20.46
C LYS A 87 27.90 36.59 18.94
N ARG A 88 29.04 36.86 18.30
CA ARG A 88 29.20 36.79 16.83
C ARG A 88 28.99 35.37 16.29
N LEU A 89 29.49 34.34 16.98
CA LEU A 89 29.27 32.94 16.62
C LEU A 89 27.79 32.56 16.69
N LYS A 90 27.08 32.96 17.75
CA LYS A 90 25.63 32.72 17.89
C LYS A 90 24.82 33.43 16.79
N GLU A 91 25.11 34.69 16.49
CA GLU A 91 24.43 35.41 15.40
C GLU A 91 24.72 34.77 14.03
N ALA A 92 25.96 34.34 13.78
CA ALA A 92 26.31 33.66 12.55
C ALA A 92 25.60 32.30 12.41
N GLU A 93 25.46 31.55 13.50
CA GLU A 93 24.74 30.28 13.55
C GLU A 93 23.22 30.47 13.35
N GLU A 94 22.61 31.46 14.01
CA GLU A 94 21.20 31.79 13.80
C GLU A 94 20.92 32.26 12.37
N ASN A 95 21.81 33.06 11.78
CA ASN A 95 21.65 33.51 10.38
C ASN A 95 21.79 32.34 9.40
N LYS A 96 22.73 31.42 9.63
CA LYS A 96 22.82 30.18 8.83
C LYS A 96 21.57 29.31 8.98
N LEU A 97 21.05 29.18 10.20
CA LEU A 97 19.84 28.41 10.47
C LEU A 97 18.60 29.04 9.81
N LYS A 98 18.48 30.37 9.84
CA LYS A 98 17.41 31.11 9.14
C LYS A 98 17.50 30.92 7.62
N ALA A 99 18.70 31.02 7.05
CA ALA A 99 18.93 30.80 5.62
C ALA A 99 18.56 29.36 5.21
N GLN A 100 18.98 28.35 5.98
CA GLN A 100 18.66 26.95 5.71
C GLN A 100 17.15 26.69 5.80
N LYS A 101 16.46 27.24 6.80
CA LYS A 101 14.98 27.13 6.92
C LYS A 101 14.25 27.77 5.75
N MET A 102 14.76 28.89 5.22
CA MET A 102 14.15 29.56 4.07
C MET A 102 14.25 28.69 2.82
N LEU A 103 15.44 28.14 2.53
CA LEU A 103 15.66 27.22 1.41
C LEU A 103 14.77 25.98 1.50
N LEU A 104 14.69 25.36 2.68
CA LEU A 104 13.87 24.17 2.90
C LEU A 104 12.37 24.45 2.71
N ARG A 105 11.92 25.66 3.05
CA ARG A 105 10.54 26.09 2.84
C ARG A 105 10.23 26.33 1.36
N GLU A 106 11.21 26.77 0.58
CA GLU A 106 11.07 27.01 -0.85
C GLU A 106 11.07 25.69 -1.64
N GLU A 107 11.96 24.77 -1.28
CA GLU A 107 11.97 23.41 -1.82
C GLU A 107 10.66 22.67 -1.52
N ALA A 108 10.16 22.75 -0.27
CA ALA A 108 8.88 22.15 0.10
C ALA A 108 7.68 22.76 -0.65
N LYS A 109 7.72 24.05 -1.00
CA LYS A 109 6.69 24.67 -1.85
C LYS A 109 6.77 24.16 -3.29
N ALA A 110 7.97 24.06 -3.86
CA ALA A 110 8.18 23.56 -5.20
C ALA A 110 7.74 22.08 -5.32
N GLU A 111 8.03 21.26 -4.31
CA GLU A 111 7.60 19.87 -4.26
C GLU A 111 6.08 19.74 -4.14
N ARG A 112 5.43 20.56 -3.29
CA ARG A 112 3.97 20.61 -3.19
C ARG A 112 3.30 20.97 -4.51
N GLU A 113 3.84 21.93 -5.26
CA GLU A 113 3.30 22.29 -6.57
C GLU A 113 3.48 21.17 -7.60
N LYS A 114 4.62 20.46 -7.60
CA LYS A 114 4.82 19.27 -8.44
C LYS A 114 3.81 18.17 -8.12
N ILE A 115 3.60 17.86 -6.84
CA ILE A 115 2.62 16.87 -6.40
C ILE A 115 1.20 17.29 -6.82
N LYS A 116 0.86 18.57 -6.66
CA LYS A 116 -0.44 19.10 -7.06
C LYS A 116 -0.67 18.96 -8.57
N GLN A 117 0.31 19.32 -9.40
CA GLN A 117 0.21 19.14 -10.85
C GLN A 117 0.07 17.66 -11.24
N ALA A 118 0.86 16.77 -10.64
CA ALA A 118 0.76 15.33 -10.87
C ALA A 118 -0.64 14.80 -10.51
N SER A 119 -1.18 15.21 -9.35
CA SER A 119 -2.50 14.79 -8.89
C SER A 119 -3.63 15.25 -9.83
N LEU A 120 -3.52 16.45 -10.40
CA LEU A 120 -4.49 16.96 -11.37
C LEU A 120 -4.42 16.19 -12.69
N GLY A 121 -3.20 15.91 -13.18
CA GLY A 121 -2.99 15.12 -14.39
C GLY A 121 -3.52 13.68 -14.26
N GLU A 122 -3.29 13.05 -13.10
CA GLU A 122 -3.82 11.72 -12.81
C GLU A 122 -5.36 11.72 -12.74
N LYS A 123 -5.95 12.73 -12.09
CA LYS A 123 -7.41 12.87 -12.02
C LYS A 123 -8.06 13.01 -13.40
N GLU A 124 -7.47 13.79 -14.30
CA GLU A 124 -7.97 13.94 -15.67
C GLU A 124 -7.83 12.63 -16.47
N ARG A 125 -6.72 11.90 -16.31
CA ARG A 125 -6.56 10.57 -16.93
C ARG A 125 -7.62 9.57 -16.45
N ILE A 126 -7.90 9.52 -15.16
CA ILE A 126 -8.92 8.64 -14.57
C ILE A 126 -10.31 9.01 -15.13
N LYS A 127 -10.62 10.31 -15.19
CA LYS A 127 -11.89 10.80 -15.73
C LYS A 127 -12.07 10.42 -17.20
N GLN A 128 -11.02 10.55 -18.01
CA GLN A 128 -11.03 10.16 -19.41
C GLN A 128 -11.22 8.65 -19.58
N ALA A 129 -10.48 7.84 -18.81
CA ALA A 129 -10.62 6.37 -18.83
C ALA A 129 -12.04 5.94 -18.43
N SER A 130 -12.62 6.54 -17.39
CA SER A 130 -13.98 6.24 -16.93
C SER A 130 -15.04 6.58 -18.00
N LEU A 131 -14.89 7.71 -18.70
CA LEU A 131 -15.77 8.07 -19.81
C LEU A 131 -15.66 7.09 -20.98
N GLU A 132 -14.45 6.63 -21.31
CA GLU A 132 -14.24 5.63 -22.35
C GLU A 132 -14.86 4.28 -21.97
N GLU A 133 -14.64 3.82 -20.74
CA GLU A 133 -15.21 2.59 -20.22
C GLU A 133 -16.74 2.65 -20.21
N GLN A 134 -17.34 3.78 -19.81
CA GLN A 134 -18.78 3.98 -19.87
C GLN A 134 -19.33 3.85 -21.30
N LYS A 135 -18.61 4.40 -22.30
CA LYS A 135 -18.98 4.28 -23.72
C LYS A 135 -18.91 2.83 -24.18
N ARG A 136 -17.84 2.10 -23.85
CA ARG A 136 -17.68 0.67 -24.16
C ARG A 136 -18.81 -0.17 -23.54
N ASN A 137 -19.08 0.03 -22.26
CA ASN A 137 -20.16 -0.64 -21.53
C ASN A 137 -21.54 -0.36 -22.15
N LYS A 138 -21.80 0.87 -22.61
CA LYS A 138 -23.04 1.23 -23.29
C LYS A 138 -23.16 0.52 -24.65
N ALA A 139 -22.08 0.49 -25.43
CA ALA A 139 -22.03 -0.20 -26.71
C ALA A 139 -22.22 -1.73 -26.54
N GLU A 140 -21.54 -2.34 -25.57
CA GLU A 140 -21.66 -3.76 -25.27
C GLU A 140 -23.08 -4.12 -24.82
N ARG A 141 -23.69 -3.31 -23.95
CA ARG A 141 -25.10 -3.49 -23.55
C ARG A 141 -26.05 -3.39 -24.74
N ALA A 142 -25.78 -2.50 -25.71
CA ALA A 142 -26.58 -2.38 -26.92
C ALA A 142 -26.42 -3.63 -27.81
N ALA A 143 -25.19 -4.13 -27.99
CA ALA A 143 -24.90 -5.35 -28.73
C ALA A 143 -25.59 -6.58 -28.10
N LYS A 144 -25.44 -6.79 -26.78
CA LYS A 144 -26.12 -7.87 -26.04
C LYS A 144 -27.64 -7.79 -26.15
N LYS A 145 -28.21 -6.57 -26.11
CA LYS A 145 -29.66 -6.38 -26.32
C LYS A 145 -30.08 -6.77 -27.74
N ALA A 146 -29.28 -6.43 -28.76
CA ALA A 146 -29.55 -6.81 -30.14
C ALA A 146 -29.46 -8.34 -30.34
N GLU A 147 -28.41 -8.97 -29.81
CA GLU A 147 -28.21 -10.42 -29.85
C GLU A 147 -29.36 -11.16 -29.15
N LYS A 148 -29.75 -10.72 -27.95
CA LYS A 148 -30.90 -11.28 -27.23
C LYS A 148 -32.20 -11.17 -28.02
N LYS A 149 -32.41 -10.07 -28.76
CA LYS A 149 -33.57 -9.92 -29.65
C LYS A 149 -33.52 -10.91 -30.82
N ARG A 150 -32.34 -11.12 -31.42
CA ARG A 150 -32.15 -12.12 -32.49
C ARG A 150 -32.44 -13.53 -32.01
N LEU A 151 -31.84 -13.96 -30.90
CA LEU A 151 -32.09 -15.27 -30.30
C LEU A 151 -33.56 -15.49 -29.96
N LYS A 152 -34.24 -14.45 -29.42
CA LYS A 152 -35.68 -14.53 -29.12
C LYS A 152 -36.53 -14.66 -30.40
N ALA A 153 -36.14 -14.03 -31.50
CA ALA A 153 -36.82 -14.16 -32.78
C ALA A 153 -36.60 -15.53 -33.42
N GLU A 154 -35.36 -16.04 -33.38
CA GLU A 154 -35.02 -17.40 -33.84
C GLU A 154 -35.77 -18.46 -33.04
N TRP A 155 -35.80 -18.32 -31.72
CA TRP A 155 -36.60 -19.18 -30.84
C TRP A 155 -38.09 -19.16 -31.20
N LYS A 156 -38.69 -17.96 -31.38
CA LYS A 156 -40.10 -17.84 -31.80
C LYS A 156 -40.36 -18.52 -33.14
N LYS A 157 -39.43 -18.40 -34.10
CA LYS A 157 -39.55 -19.04 -35.41
C LYS A 157 -39.46 -20.56 -35.30
N ALA A 158 -38.57 -21.09 -34.47
CA ALA A 158 -38.46 -22.52 -34.21
C ALA A 158 -39.73 -23.08 -33.53
N CYS A 159 -40.23 -22.40 -32.50
CA CYS A 159 -41.45 -22.77 -31.77
C CYS A 159 -42.74 -22.62 -32.57
N SER A 160 -42.76 -21.84 -33.65
CA SER A 160 -43.96 -21.70 -34.49
C SER A 160 -44.23 -22.95 -35.34
N LYS A 161 -43.21 -23.78 -35.56
CA LYS A 161 -43.33 -25.03 -36.33
C LYS A 161 -43.79 -26.21 -35.47
N ASP A 162 -43.30 -26.27 -34.23
CA ASP A 162 -43.71 -27.25 -33.23
C ASP A 162 -43.63 -26.63 -31.82
N PRO A 163 -44.77 -26.15 -31.28
CA PRO A 163 -44.82 -25.45 -30.00
C PRO A 163 -44.67 -26.36 -28.78
N GLU A 164 -44.83 -27.69 -28.94
CA GLU A 164 -44.71 -28.67 -27.86
C GLU A 164 -43.36 -29.40 -27.88
N SER A 165 -42.56 -29.20 -28.94
CA SER A 165 -41.21 -29.75 -29.00
C SER A 165 -40.38 -29.41 -27.77
N LYS A 166 -39.63 -30.41 -27.29
CA LYS A 166 -38.64 -30.25 -26.21
C LYS A 166 -37.63 -29.14 -26.52
N ALA A 167 -37.23 -29.00 -27.78
CA ALA A 167 -36.34 -27.94 -28.25
C ALA A 167 -36.93 -26.52 -28.08
N CYS A 168 -38.25 -26.35 -28.27
CA CYS A 168 -38.94 -25.08 -28.03
C CYS A 168 -38.98 -24.73 -26.53
N GLU A 169 -39.31 -25.67 -25.66
CA GLU A 169 -39.31 -25.43 -24.19
C GLU A 169 -37.89 -25.15 -23.67
N GLU A 170 -36.87 -25.85 -24.18
CA GLU A 170 -35.47 -25.69 -23.76
C GLU A 170 -34.84 -24.39 -24.28
N GLY A 171 -35.13 -23.97 -25.52
CA GLY A 171 -34.65 -22.72 -26.10
C GLY A 171 -35.29 -21.45 -25.54
N LYS A 172 -36.29 -21.59 -24.64
CA LYS A 172 -37.03 -20.45 -24.09
C LYS A 172 -36.12 -19.55 -23.25
N PRO A 173 -36.17 -18.21 -23.44
CA PRO A 173 -35.40 -17.29 -22.61
C PRO A 173 -35.66 -17.49 -21.12
N ILE A 174 -34.61 -17.47 -20.30
CA ILE A 174 -34.67 -17.75 -18.85
C ILE A 174 -35.71 -16.87 -18.14
N ALA A 175 -35.78 -15.57 -18.48
CA ALA A 175 -36.78 -14.65 -17.93
C ALA A 175 -38.23 -15.09 -18.25
N ASP A 176 -38.45 -15.61 -19.46
CA ASP A 176 -39.76 -16.09 -19.91
C ASP A 176 -40.11 -17.47 -19.32
N LYS A 177 -39.11 -18.27 -18.92
CA LYS A 177 -39.28 -19.51 -18.12
C LYS A 177 -39.68 -19.18 -16.68
N ALA A 178 -38.96 -18.26 -16.03
CA ALA A 178 -39.25 -17.81 -14.67
C ALA A 178 -40.66 -17.20 -14.56
N SER A 179 -41.03 -16.32 -15.51
CA SER A 179 -42.39 -15.74 -15.57
C SER A 179 -43.49 -16.81 -15.69
N LYS A 180 -43.30 -17.84 -16.52
CA LYS A 180 -44.25 -18.96 -16.67
C LYS A 180 -44.39 -19.74 -15.34
N LYS A 181 -43.28 -19.98 -14.64
CA LYS A 181 -43.28 -20.68 -13.34
C LYS A 181 -44.05 -19.89 -12.28
N VAL A 182 -43.80 -18.58 -12.18
CA VAL A 182 -44.51 -17.69 -11.25
C VAL A 182 -46.01 -17.63 -11.56
N LYS A 183 -46.38 -17.47 -12.84
CA LYS A 183 -47.81 -17.50 -13.27
C LYS A 183 -48.51 -18.80 -12.90
N LYS A 184 -47.84 -19.95 -13.07
CA LYS A 184 -48.38 -21.27 -12.73
C LYS A 184 -48.59 -21.41 -11.21
N SER A 185 -47.66 -20.91 -10.40
CA SER A 185 -47.80 -20.89 -8.94
C SER A 185 -48.94 -19.96 -8.47
N LEU A 186 -49.07 -18.76 -9.05
CA LEU A 186 -50.17 -17.84 -8.78
C LEU A 186 -51.54 -18.44 -9.09
N LEU A 187 -51.67 -19.16 -10.22
CA LEU A 187 -52.93 -19.83 -10.58
C LEU A 187 -53.32 -20.91 -9.55
N LYS A 188 -52.35 -21.68 -9.05
CA LYS A 188 -52.57 -22.69 -8.01
C LYS A 188 -53.05 -22.07 -6.71
N ILE A 189 -52.44 -20.96 -6.31
CA ILE A 189 -52.82 -20.21 -5.11
C ILE A 189 -54.25 -19.65 -5.26
N LYS A 190 -54.58 -19.06 -6.42
CA LYS A 190 -55.91 -18.52 -6.69
C LYS A 190 -57.01 -19.58 -6.65
N LYS A 191 -56.76 -20.79 -7.18
CA LYS A 191 -57.70 -21.92 -7.07
C LYS A 191 -57.95 -22.33 -5.62
N LYS A 192 -56.89 -22.53 -4.84
CA LYS A 192 -57.00 -22.88 -3.41
C LYS A 192 -57.77 -21.82 -2.61
N LEU A 193 -57.57 -20.54 -2.91
CA LEU A 193 -58.28 -19.44 -2.27
C LEU A 193 -59.77 -19.33 -2.66
N GLY A 194 -60.15 -19.80 -3.86
CA GLY A 194 -61.54 -19.88 -4.27
C GLY A 194 -62.28 -21.05 -3.61
N GLU A 195 -61.59 -22.19 -3.46
CA GLU A 195 -62.11 -23.39 -2.77
C GLU A 195 -62.30 -23.16 -1.26
N LEU A 196 -61.51 -22.28 -0.63
CA LEU A 196 -61.65 -21.89 0.79
C LEU A 196 -62.79 -20.90 1.07
N LYS A 197 -63.43 -20.35 0.04
CA LYS A 197 -64.50 -19.34 0.16
C LYS A 197 -65.92 -19.89 -0.11
N ASN A 198 -66.02 -21.18 -0.45
CA ASN A 198 -67.29 -21.89 -0.62
C ASN A 198 -67.49 -22.88 0.52
#